data_AF-A0A7H4M309-F1
#
_entry.id   AF-A0A7H4M309-F1
#
_cell.length_a   1.000
_cell.length_b   1.000
_cell.length_c   1.000
_cell.angle_alpha   90.00
_cell.angle_beta   90.00
_cell.angle_gamma   90.00
#
_symmetry.space_group_name_H-M   'P 1'
#
loop_
_entity.id
_entity.type
_entity.pdbx_description
1 polymer ?
#
loop_
_entity_poly.entity_id
_entity_poly.type
_entity_poly.pdbx_seq_one_letter_code
_entity_poly.pdbx_strand_id
1 'polypeptide(L)'
;MVIFAVNIIIARLTPLKYIFLTGQALLWMATIGAVIGYKAGLTGLPLILTGGIFGGVMAVLMPALAQPVVRRITGSDDVALGHFCTIGYLVQAAVAKVVGKGSRSTEDLELPDNFKFLQDTYLAMAVVMVPMYLIPAIAAGPEYIAQFSNALTT
;
A
#
# COMPACT_ATOMS: atom_id res chain seq x y z
N MET A 1 -1.04 -19.13 2.10
CA MET A 1 -1.89 -20.15 1.44
C MET A 1 -3.35 -20.04 1.86
N VAL A 2 -3.70 -20.13 3.15
CA VAL A 2 -5.12 -20.04 3.60
C VAL A 2 -5.81 -18.75 3.16
N ILE A 3 -5.15 -17.60 3.29
CA ILE A 3 -5.66 -16.29 2.85
C ILE A 3 -6.11 -16.31 1.38
N PHE A 4 -5.27 -16.85 0.49
CA PHE A 4 -5.55 -16.90 -0.94
C PHE A 4 -6.69 -17.88 -1.26
N ALA A 5 -6.72 -19.04 -0.59
CA ALA A 5 -7.82 -19.98 -0.72
C ALA A 5 -9.17 -19.36 -0.30
N VAL A 6 -9.19 -18.65 0.83
CA VAL A 6 -10.39 -17.94 1.31
C VAL A 6 -10.79 -16.82 0.34
N ASN A 7 -9.83 -16.07 -0.20
CA ASN A 7 -10.09 -15.04 -1.22
C ASN A 7 -10.80 -15.63 -2.46
N ILE A 8 -10.33 -16.76 -2.98
CA ILE A 8 -10.97 -17.47 -4.11
C ILE A 8 -12.38 -17.95 -3.73
N ILE A 9 -12.54 -18.55 -2.55
CA ILE A 9 -13.84 -19.06 -2.07
C ILE A 9 -14.85 -17.92 -2.01
N ILE A 10 -14.48 -16.79 -1.40
CA ILE A 10 -15.34 -15.61 -1.30
C ILE A 10 -15.65 -15.06 -2.69
N ALA A 11 -14.65 -14.90 -3.55
CA ALA A 11 -14.86 -14.42 -4.92
C ALA A 11 -15.75 -15.33 -5.77
N ARG A 12 -15.82 -16.63 -5.45
CA ARG A 12 -16.69 -17.59 -6.12
C ARG A 12 -18.13 -17.54 -5.62
N LEU A 13 -18.33 -17.37 -4.32
CA LEU A 13 -19.64 -17.44 -3.65
C LEU A 13 -20.35 -16.08 -3.55
N THR A 14 -19.60 -14.98 -3.61
CA THR A 14 -20.13 -13.61 -3.50
C THR A 14 -20.00 -12.86 -4.82
N PRO A 15 -20.78 -11.79 -5.05
CA PRO A 15 -20.61 -10.94 -6.25
C PRO A 15 -19.28 -10.16 -6.25
N LEU A 16 -18.50 -10.20 -5.17
CA LEU A 16 -17.23 -9.52 -5.01
C LEU A 16 -16.10 -10.33 -5.67
N LYS A 17 -16.01 -10.26 -7.00
CA LYS A 17 -15.04 -11.02 -7.81
C LYS A 17 -13.63 -10.41 -7.81
N TYR A 18 -13.12 -10.04 -6.65
CA TYR A 18 -11.79 -9.46 -6.50
C TYR A 18 -10.77 -10.51 -6.08
N ILE A 19 -9.87 -10.86 -7.00
CA ILE A 19 -8.77 -11.79 -6.73
C ILE A 19 -7.52 -10.97 -6.41
N PHE A 20 -7.00 -11.16 -5.20
CA PHE A 20 -5.84 -10.42 -4.72
C PHE A 20 -4.55 -11.13 -5.14
N LEU A 21 -3.94 -10.65 -6.22
CA LEU A 21 -2.76 -11.30 -6.84
C LEU A 21 -1.41 -10.82 -6.28
N THR A 22 -1.39 -9.79 -5.42
CA THR A 22 -0.15 -9.27 -4.82
C THR A 22 0.38 -10.17 -3.72
N GLY A 23 1.26 -11.11 -4.06
CA GLY A 23 1.79 -12.13 -3.13
C GLY A 23 2.52 -11.58 -1.90
N GLN A 24 3.38 -10.58 -2.08
CA GLN A 24 4.14 -9.97 -0.98
C GLN A 24 3.23 -9.35 0.09
N ALA A 25 2.13 -8.71 -0.33
CA ALA A 25 1.17 -8.14 0.60
C ALA A 25 0.35 -9.23 1.34
N LEU A 26 0.03 -10.36 0.68
CA LEU A 26 -0.60 -11.51 1.35
C LEU A 26 0.34 -12.15 2.41
N LEU A 27 1.64 -12.20 2.13
CA LEU A 27 2.64 -12.68 3.11
C LEU A 27 2.72 -11.73 4.31
N TRP A 28 2.74 -10.42 4.08
CA TRP A 28 2.71 -9.43 5.15
C TRP A 28 1.48 -9.58 6.06
N MET A 29 0.29 -9.77 5.46
CA MET A 29 -0.94 -10.02 6.22
C MET A 29 -0.88 -11.34 7.01
N ALA A 30 -0.26 -12.38 6.43
CA ALA A 30 -0.07 -13.65 7.13
C ALA A 30 0.84 -13.47 8.35
N THR A 31 1.94 -12.72 8.23
CA THR A 31 2.86 -12.43 9.34
C THR A 31 2.15 -11.66 10.46
N ILE A 32 1.39 -10.63 10.13
CA ILE A 32 0.68 -9.84 11.13
C ILE A 32 -0.43 -10.64 11.80
N GLY A 33 -1.21 -11.40 11.02
CA GLY A 33 -2.21 -12.30 11.57
C GLY A 33 -1.60 -13.32 12.52
N ALA A 34 -0.42 -13.86 12.19
CA ALA A 34 0.33 -14.77 13.05
C ALA A 34 0.83 -14.10 14.34
N VAL A 35 1.45 -12.92 14.25
CA VAL A 35 1.98 -12.20 15.42
C VAL A 35 0.86 -11.78 16.36
N ILE A 36 -0.21 -11.19 15.84
CA ILE A 36 -1.36 -10.73 16.64
C ILE A 36 -2.08 -11.92 17.25
N GLY A 37 -2.38 -12.96 16.46
CA GLY A 37 -3.05 -14.14 16.95
C GLY A 37 -2.24 -14.89 18.01
N TYR A 38 -0.91 -14.97 17.84
CA TYR A 38 -0.01 -15.55 18.85
C TYR A 38 -0.02 -14.73 20.15
N LYS A 39 0.04 -13.40 20.05
CA LYS A 39 -0.09 -12.50 21.22
C LYS A 39 -1.46 -12.61 21.90
N ALA A 40 -2.51 -12.93 21.15
CA ALA A 40 -3.85 -13.19 21.67
C ALA A 40 -4.00 -14.59 22.30
N GLY A 41 -2.93 -15.41 22.34
CA GLY A 41 -2.93 -16.75 22.94
C GLY A 41 -3.33 -17.88 21.99
N LEU A 42 -3.54 -17.59 20.70
CA LEU A 42 -3.82 -18.62 19.69
C LEU A 42 -2.51 -19.26 19.22
N THR A 43 -2.47 -20.59 19.20
CA THR A 43 -1.31 -21.35 18.70
C THR A 43 -1.76 -22.43 17.72
N GLY A 44 -0.83 -22.93 16.90
CA GLY A 44 -1.08 -24.05 15.99
C GLY A 44 -2.19 -23.81 14.95
N LEU A 45 -3.08 -24.79 14.79
CA LEU A 45 -4.11 -24.78 13.75
C LEU A 45 -5.13 -23.64 13.89
N PRO A 46 -5.69 -23.35 15.09
CA PRO A 46 -6.57 -22.20 15.29
C PRO A 46 -5.95 -20.89 14.78
N LEU A 47 -4.69 -20.60 15.14
CA LEU A 47 -3.99 -19.39 14.72
C LEU A 47 -3.97 -19.22 13.19
N ILE A 48 -3.59 -20.30 12.48
CA ILE A 48 -3.46 -20.30 11.03
C ILE A 48 -4.83 -20.05 10.37
N LEU A 49 -5.88 -20.68 10.90
CA LEU A 49 -7.22 -20.55 10.35
C LEU A 49 -7.81 -19.17 10.63
N THR A 50 -7.73 -18.65 11.85
CA THR A 50 -8.30 -17.33 12.18
C THR A 50 -7.59 -16.22 11.42
N GLY A 51 -6.25 -16.21 11.40
CA GLY A 51 -5.47 -15.23 10.64
C GLY A 51 -5.67 -15.36 9.13
N GLY A 52 -5.76 -16.60 8.63
CA GLY A 52 -6.02 -16.90 7.23
C GLY A 52 -7.38 -16.44 6.74
N ILE A 53 -8.45 -16.73 7.49
CA ILE A 53 -9.82 -16.30 7.17
C ILE A 53 -9.92 -14.79 7.21
N PHE A 54 -9.43 -14.16 8.28
CA PHE A 54 -9.44 -12.70 8.41
C PHE A 54 -8.72 -12.02 7.25
N GLY A 55 -7.49 -12.47 6.93
CA GLY A 55 -6.73 -11.93 5.80
C GLY A 55 -7.45 -12.13 4.47
N GLY A 56 -8.09 -13.29 4.26
CA GLY A 56 -8.80 -13.60 3.02
C GLY A 56 -10.04 -12.73 2.81
N VAL A 57 -10.79 -12.45 3.88
CA VAL A 57 -11.92 -11.50 3.87
C VAL A 57 -11.42 -10.09 3.55
N MET A 58 -10.34 -9.64 4.20
CA MET A 58 -9.74 -8.33 3.92
C MET A 58 -9.25 -8.20 2.48
N ALA A 59 -8.70 -9.27 1.90
CA ALA A 59 -8.24 -9.29 0.53
C ALA A 59 -9.37 -9.12 -0.51
N VAL A 60 -10.64 -9.39 -0.16
CA VAL A 60 -11.79 -9.11 -1.04
C VAL A 60 -12.43 -7.76 -0.71
N LEU A 61 -12.60 -7.47 0.58
CA LEU A 61 -13.31 -6.27 1.03
C LEU A 61 -12.55 -4.98 0.70
N MET A 62 -11.22 -4.99 0.85
CA MET A 62 -10.40 -3.80 0.62
C MET A 62 -10.42 -3.35 -0.85
N PRO A 63 -10.25 -4.23 -1.85
CA PRO A 63 -10.44 -3.84 -3.25
C PRO A 63 -11.87 -3.37 -3.53
N ALA A 64 -12.88 -4.05 -2.97
CA ALA A 64 -14.29 -3.69 -3.18
C ALA A 64 -14.61 -2.26 -2.68
N LEU A 65 -14.06 -1.87 -1.53
CA LEU A 65 -14.21 -0.53 -0.98
C LEU A 65 -13.48 0.53 -1.81
N ALA A 66 -12.31 0.20 -2.36
CA ALA A 66 -11.53 1.11 -3.21
C ALA A 66 -12.14 1.29 -4.60
N GLN A 67 -12.85 0.27 -5.12
CA GLN A 67 -13.26 0.21 -6.52
C GLN A 67 -14.02 1.43 -7.04
N PRO A 68 -14.96 2.05 -6.30
CA PRO A 68 -15.64 3.26 -6.77
C PRO A 68 -14.71 4.45 -7.00
N VAL A 69 -13.61 4.54 -6.23
CA VAL A 69 -12.59 5.57 -6.39
C VAL A 69 -11.63 5.17 -7.52
N VAL A 70 -11.18 3.91 -7.57
CA VAL A 70 -10.29 3.41 -8.62
C VAL A 70 -10.92 3.60 -10.01
N ARG A 71 -12.19 3.22 -10.20
CA ARG A 71 -12.92 3.41 -11.46
C ARG A 71 -12.94 4.86 -11.95
N ARG A 72 -13.01 5.83 -11.02
CA ARG A 72 -12.99 7.26 -11.38
C ARG A 72 -11.61 7.73 -11.84
N ILE A 73 -10.54 7.08 -11.36
CA ILE A 73 -9.16 7.41 -11.69
C ILE A 73 -8.75 6.71 -12.99
N THR A 74 -9.01 5.40 -13.09
CA THR A 74 -8.56 4.56 -14.21
C THR A 74 -9.51 4.59 -15.40
N GLY A 75 -10.78 4.97 -15.21
CA GLY A 75 -11.82 4.90 -16.25
C GLY A 75 -12.22 3.48 -16.66
N SER A 76 -11.67 2.44 -16.02
CA SER A 76 -11.95 1.02 -16.31
C SER A 76 -12.34 0.28 -15.03
N ASP A 77 -13.12 -0.79 -15.19
CA ASP A 77 -13.49 -1.72 -14.11
C ASP A 77 -12.65 -3.01 -14.09
N ASP A 78 -11.65 -3.11 -14.96
CA ASP A 78 -10.86 -4.34 -15.14
C ASP A 78 -9.84 -4.57 -14.02
N VAL A 79 -9.42 -3.50 -13.33
CA VAL A 79 -8.38 -3.55 -12.31
C VAL A 79 -8.89 -2.94 -11.01
N ALA A 80 -8.63 -3.64 -9.91
CA ALA A 80 -8.91 -3.20 -8.56
C ALA A 80 -7.63 -3.02 -7.75
N LEU A 81 -7.66 -2.12 -6.77
CA LEU A 81 -6.48 -1.82 -5.95
C LEU A 81 -6.23 -2.94 -4.92
N GLY A 82 -5.22 -3.76 -5.18
CA GLY A 82 -4.76 -4.83 -4.30
C GLY A 82 -3.78 -4.35 -3.22
N HIS A 83 -4.24 -3.47 -2.31
CA HIS A 83 -3.45 -3.01 -1.17
C HIS A 83 -4.30 -2.97 0.12
N PHE A 84 -3.69 -3.22 1.27
CA PHE A 84 -4.39 -3.24 2.57
C PHE A 84 -4.56 -1.84 3.20
N CYS A 85 -4.03 -0.80 2.55
CA CYS A 85 -4.10 0.60 3.02
C CYS A 85 -5.32 1.34 2.47
N THR A 86 -6.33 0.63 1.96
CA THR A 86 -7.51 1.21 1.29
C THR A 86 -8.18 2.30 2.10
N ILE A 87 -8.32 2.13 3.42
CA ILE A 87 -8.97 3.14 4.27
C ILE A 87 -8.23 4.48 4.18
N GLY A 88 -6.89 4.47 4.20
CA GLY A 88 -6.08 5.67 4.02
C GLY A 88 -6.31 6.33 2.66
N TYR A 89 -6.37 5.54 1.59
CA TYR A 89 -6.67 6.04 0.25
C TYR A 89 -8.08 6.63 0.14
N LEU A 90 -9.07 6.04 0.80
CA LEU A 90 -10.43 6.59 0.83
C LEU A 90 -10.49 7.91 1.59
N VAL A 91 -9.77 8.03 2.71
CA VAL A 91 -9.66 9.30 3.44
C VAL A 91 -8.97 10.35 2.58
N GLN A 92 -7.86 10.01 1.92
CA GLN A 92 -7.17 10.91 0.98
C GLN A 92 -8.08 11.34 -0.17
N ALA A 93 -8.82 10.41 -0.77
CA ALA A 93 -9.78 10.71 -1.84
C ALA A 93 -10.92 11.61 -1.35
N ALA A 94 -11.40 11.43 -0.11
CA ALA A 94 -12.41 12.29 0.49
C ALA A 94 -11.86 13.71 0.74
N VAL A 95 -10.67 13.83 1.31
CA VAL A 95 -10.00 15.12 1.52
C VAL A 95 -9.73 15.82 0.18
N ALA A 96 -9.21 15.10 -0.82
CA ALA A 96 -8.97 15.62 -2.16
C ALA A 96 -10.27 16.11 -2.82
N LYS A 97 -11.39 15.41 -2.62
CA LYS A 97 -12.70 15.85 -3.12
C LYS A 97 -13.16 17.16 -2.49
N VAL A 98 -12.89 17.38 -1.20
CA VAL A 98 -13.28 18.60 -0.47
C VAL A 98 -12.34 19.76 -0.77
N VAL A 99 -11.03 19.52 -0.78
CA VAL A 99 -10.01 20.57 -0.89
C VAL A 99 -9.65 20.88 -2.34
N GLY A 100 -9.65 19.88 -3.22
CA GLY A 100 -9.17 20.00 -4.60
C GLY A 100 -10.05 20.87 -5.49
N LYS A 101 -11.34 21.06 -5.18
CA LYS A 101 -12.27 21.91 -5.97
C LYS A 101 -12.26 21.64 -7.49
N GLY A 102 -11.99 20.40 -7.93
CA GLY A 102 -11.85 20.07 -9.35
C GLY A 102 -10.57 20.59 -10.01
N SER A 103 -9.52 20.86 -9.22
CA SER A 103 -8.20 21.22 -9.73
C SER A 103 -7.66 20.15 -10.68
N ARG A 104 -6.88 20.58 -11.67
CA ARG A 104 -6.17 19.67 -12.58
C ARG A 104 -5.31 18.69 -11.80
N SER A 105 -5.15 17.49 -12.36
CA SER A 105 -4.19 16.52 -11.82
C SER A 105 -2.81 17.15 -11.79
N THR A 106 -2.01 16.80 -10.78
CA THR A 106 -0.60 17.17 -10.73
C THR A 106 0.20 16.54 -11.88
N GLU A 107 -0.33 15.48 -12.49
CA GLU A 107 0.25 14.82 -13.66
C GLU A 107 0.07 15.65 -14.95
N ASP A 108 -0.95 16.51 -15.01
CA ASP A 108 -1.26 17.35 -16.19
C ASP A 108 -0.64 18.76 -16.10
N LEU A 109 0.19 19.01 -15.08
CA LEU A 109 0.82 20.31 -14.88
C LEU A 109 2.01 20.49 -15.84
N GLU A 110 1.90 21.45 -16.75
CA GLU A 110 3.02 21.90 -17.58
C GLU A 110 4.00 22.73 -16.73
N LEU A 111 5.12 22.12 -16.39
CA LEU A 111 6.19 22.76 -15.64
C LEU A 111 7.14 23.52 -16.59
N PRO A 112 7.69 24.67 -16.18
CA PRO A 112 8.69 25.39 -16.98
C PRO A 112 9.94 24.53 -17.19
N ASP A 113 10.73 24.82 -18.24
CA ASP A 113 11.80 23.93 -18.73
C ASP A 113 12.78 23.45 -17.65
N ASN A 114 13.10 24.30 -16.66
CA ASN A 114 13.99 23.96 -15.54
C ASN A 114 13.42 22.90 -14.58
N PHE A 115 12.09 22.73 -14.53
CA PHE A 115 11.39 21.78 -13.65
C PHE A 115 10.71 20.65 -14.43
N LYS A 116 10.81 20.64 -15.76
CA LYS A 116 10.21 19.62 -16.63
C LYS A 116 10.68 18.20 -16.30
N PHE A 117 11.88 18.08 -15.73
CA PHE A 117 12.44 16.83 -15.25
C PHE A 117 11.59 16.19 -14.12
N LEU A 118 10.81 16.98 -13.37
CA LEU A 118 9.89 16.48 -12.34
C LEU A 118 8.63 15.82 -12.92
N GLN A 119 8.40 15.94 -14.23
CA GLN A 119 7.35 15.18 -14.91
C GLN A 119 7.76 13.71 -15.16
N ASP A 120 9.06 13.40 -15.07
CA ASP A 120 9.51 12.01 -15.01
C ASP A 120 9.33 11.47 -13.58
N THR A 121 8.46 10.48 -13.43
CA THR A 121 8.11 9.91 -12.13
C THR A 121 9.32 9.37 -11.36
N TYR A 122 10.31 8.78 -12.04
CA TYR A 122 11.49 8.23 -11.38
C TYR A 122 12.43 9.32 -10.90
N LEU A 123 12.62 10.36 -11.72
CA LEU A 123 13.48 11.48 -11.37
C LEU A 123 12.86 12.34 -10.27
N ALA A 124 11.55 12.60 -10.34
CA ALA A 124 10.81 13.27 -9.27
C ALA A 124 10.92 12.51 -7.94
N MET A 125 10.74 11.18 -7.98
CA MET A 125 10.95 10.30 -6.81
C MET A 125 12.35 10.45 -6.23
N ALA A 126 13.40 10.41 -7.05
CA ALA A 126 14.77 10.57 -6.57
C ALA A 126 14.98 11.93 -5.88
N VAL A 127 14.48 13.01 -6.48
CA VAL A 127 14.61 14.37 -5.94
C VAL A 127 13.88 14.55 -4.61
N VAL A 128 12.75 13.88 -4.40
CA VAL A 128 12.00 13.94 -3.13
C VAL A 128 12.61 13.02 -2.07
N MET A 129 12.96 11.80 -2.45
CA MET A 129 13.47 10.78 -1.52
C MET A 129 14.84 11.15 -0.95
N VAL A 130 15.73 11.74 -1.75
CA VAL A 130 17.10 12.10 -1.32
C VAL A 130 17.09 13.06 -0.11
N PRO A 131 16.43 14.22 -0.15
CA PRO A 131 16.30 15.09 1.02
C PRO A 131 15.54 14.42 2.17
N MET A 132 14.49 13.65 1.86
CA MET A 132 13.68 12.98 2.87
C MET A 132 14.50 11.98 3.71
N TYR A 133 15.51 11.35 3.12
CA TYR A 133 16.45 10.48 3.85
C TYR A 133 17.65 11.24 4.43
N LEU A 134 18.19 12.22 3.71
CA LEU A 134 19.38 12.97 4.15
C LEU A 134 19.10 13.89 5.34
N ILE A 135 17.96 14.59 5.37
CA ILE A 135 17.65 15.55 6.45
C ILE A 135 17.59 14.83 7.82
N PRO A 136 16.83 13.74 7.99
CA PRO A 136 16.85 12.98 9.23
C PRO A 136 18.20 12.36 9.54
N ALA A 137 18.94 11.89 8.52
CA ALA A 137 20.26 11.32 8.71
C ALA A 137 21.28 12.35 9.25
N ILE A 138 21.28 13.56 8.70
CA ILE A 138 22.12 14.67 9.18
C ILE A 138 21.68 15.08 10.59
N ALA A 139 20.37 15.19 10.84
CA ALA A 139 19.83 15.55 12.15
C ALA A 139 20.16 14.52 13.25
N ALA A 140 20.22 13.24 12.90
CA ALA A 140 20.60 12.16 13.82
C ALA A 140 22.11 12.16 14.15
N GLY A 141 22.93 12.80 13.32
CA GLY A 141 24.37 12.94 13.52
C GLY A 141 25.20 11.78 12.96
N PRO A 142 26.46 12.05 12.57
CA PRO A 142 27.31 11.07 11.88
C PRO A 142 27.65 9.85 12.74
N GLU A 143 27.80 10.00 14.06
CA GLU A 143 28.11 8.91 14.98
C GLU A 143 26.98 7.87 15.06
N TYR A 144 25.72 8.32 15.02
CA TYR A 144 24.55 7.44 15.05
C TYR A 144 24.39 6.70 13.72
N ILE A 145 24.56 7.41 12.60
CA ILE A 145 24.44 6.83 11.26
C ILE A 145 25.60 5.88 10.93
N ALA A 146 26.80 6.12 11.46
CA ALA A 146 27.97 5.25 11.29
C ALA A 146 27.70 3.80 11.71
N GLN A 147 26.88 3.60 12.75
CA GLN A 147 26.51 2.26 13.25
C GLN A 147 25.74 1.42 12.22
N PHE A 148 24.99 2.09 11.33
CA PHE A 148 24.16 1.45 10.31
C PHE A 148 24.81 1.43 8.93
N SER A 149 25.91 2.18 8.75
CA SER A 149 26.60 2.36 7.47
C SER A 149 27.91 1.58 7.38
N ASN A 150 27.98 0.43 8.06
CA ASN A 150 29.07 -0.58 8.08
C ASN A 150 29.65 -1.04 6.71
N ALA A 151 29.32 -0.38 5.60
CA ALA A 151 29.76 -0.65 4.24
C ALA A 151 30.43 0.54 3.51
N LEU A 152 30.57 1.73 4.11
CA LEU A 152 31.17 2.91 3.45
C LEU A 152 32.61 3.25 3.88
N THR A 153 33.20 2.49 4.79
CA THR A 153 34.56 2.76 5.34
C THR A 153 35.49 1.53 5.34
N THR A 154 35.28 0.58 4.44
CA THR A 154 36.30 -0.40 4.05
C THR A 154 36.67 -0.23 2.59
#